data_AF-A0A090AN85-F1
#
_entry.id   AF-A0A090AN85-F1
#
_cell.length_a   1.000
_cell.length_b   1.000
_cell.length_c   1.000
_cell.angle_alpha   90.00
_cell.angle_beta   90.00
_cell.angle_gamma   90.00
#
_symmetry.space_group_name_H-M   'P 1'
#
loop_
_entity.id
_entity.type
_entity.pdbx_description
1 polymer ?
#
loop_
_entity_poly.entity_id
_entity_poly.type
_entity_poly.pdbx_seq_one_letter_code
_entity_poly.pdbx_strand_id
1 'polypeptide(L)'
;MNLISSLWLGKERPIHFYYLTLWLMVLGFSGCATLSGNGADSTSNLTDKKVAIETVNTRIEKSTIVLEEMIQSSDKAIPSSLLRAAEALIVIPDMFKIGFGIGANLGQGIAMVRQDDRTWSSPVMISMGGGSLGLQIGAKETDIILVFKNRQGLENLVTGSMTLSADLGIAAGPVGVATEAGADSQFNSEIYSYSRSKGLFAGVSLKGQKIEVDESANLSLYGKVVNVADIFANRVSATSLNVVNNLKNELRKLSP
;
A
#
# COMPACT_ATOMS: atom_id res chain seq x y z
N MET A 1 -56.65 -39.55 -5.10
CA MET A 1 -57.68 -39.58 -4.04
C MET A 1 -57.62 -38.27 -3.27
N ASN A 2 -58.64 -37.42 -3.47
CA ASN A 2 -59.38 -36.65 -2.46
C ASN A 2 -58.58 -35.91 -1.35
N LEU A 3 -58.76 -34.62 -1.03
CA LEU A 3 -59.91 -33.73 -1.21
C LEU A 3 -59.56 -32.31 -0.67
N ILE A 4 -60.18 -31.31 -1.29
CA ILE A 4 -60.73 -30.06 -0.72
C ILE A 4 -59.83 -28.81 -0.58
N SER A 5 -60.17 -27.92 -1.50
CA SER A 5 -60.05 -26.47 -1.59
C SER A 5 -60.81 -25.67 -0.52
N SER A 6 -60.44 -24.39 -0.45
CA SER A 6 -61.24 -23.21 -0.05
C SER A 6 -61.41 -22.94 1.45
N LEU A 7 -61.02 -21.73 1.90
CA LEU A 7 -61.96 -20.64 2.21
C LEU A 7 -61.24 -19.38 2.75
N TRP A 8 -61.77 -18.23 2.32
CA TRP A 8 -61.77 -16.89 2.93
C TRP A 8 -60.65 -15.85 2.68
N LEU A 9 -61.08 -14.90 1.84
CA LEU A 9 -60.68 -13.51 1.70
C LEU A 9 -60.63 -12.72 3.03
N GLY A 10 -59.72 -11.76 3.05
CA GLY A 10 -59.98 -10.42 3.60
C GLY A 10 -59.59 -10.22 5.06
N LYS A 11 -58.62 -9.33 5.27
CA LYS A 11 -58.66 -8.19 6.22
C LYS A 11 -57.22 -7.76 6.58
N GLU A 12 -56.87 -6.56 6.13
CA GLU A 12 -55.84 -5.65 6.65
C GLU A 12 -54.42 -6.20 6.90
N ARG A 13 -53.45 -5.75 6.08
CA ARG A 13 -52.01 -6.03 6.28
C ARG A 13 -51.36 -4.91 7.11
N PRO A 14 -50.92 -5.14 8.35
CA PRO A 14 -50.01 -4.24 9.05
C PRO A 14 -48.56 -4.42 8.56
N ILE A 15 -47.81 -3.32 8.62
CA ILE A 15 -46.53 -3.01 7.94
C ILE A 15 -45.32 -3.81 8.51
N HIS A 16 -45.55 -4.88 9.26
CA HIS A 16 -44.50 -5.69 9.90
C HIS A 16 -43.96 -6.85 9.04
N PHE A 17 -44.40 -6.98 7.78
CA PHE A 17 -44.12 -8.16 6.95
C PHE A 17 -42.79 -8.13 6.17
N TYR A 18 -41.97 -7.08 6.31
CA TYR A 18 -40.68 -6.99 5.59
C TYR A 18 -39.47 -7.55 6.34
N TYR A 19 -39.60 -7.90 7.63
CA TYR A 19 -38.47 -8.41 8.42
C TYR A 19 -38.41 -9.94 8.54
N LEU A 20 -39.43 -10.67 8.07
CA LEU A 20 -39.50 -12.13 8.22
C LEU A 20 -39.11 -12.92 6.96
N THR A 21 -38.89 -12.27 5.82
CA THR A 21 -38.43 -12.93 4.58
C THR A 21 -36.90 -12.90 4.39
N LEU A 22 -36.15 -12.25 5.29
CA LEU A 22 -34.68 -12.16 5.22
C LEU A 22 -33.93 -13.12 6.18
N TRP A 23 -34.57 -14.20 6.63
CA TRP A 23 -33.96 -15.21 7.50
C TRP A 23 -34.01 -16.65 6.94
N LEU A 24 -34.34 -16.81 5.66
CA LEU A 24 -34.43 -18.11 4.96
C LEU A 24 -33.52 -18.22 3.72
N MET A 25 -32.36 -17.55 3.75
CA MET A 25 -31.28 -17.77 2.78
C MET A 25 -30.01 -18.35 3.43
N VAL A 26 -30.19 -19.14 4.49
CA VAL A 26 -29.14 -20.01 5.04
C VAL A 26 -29.73 -21.40 5.16
N LEU A 27 -29.83 -22.14 4.06
CA LEU A 27 -29.91 -23.60 4.03
C LEU A 27 -29.89 -24.06 2.57
N GLY A 28 -28.74 -24.53 2.10
CA GLY A 28 -28.70 -25.27 0.84
C GLY A 28 -27.38 -25.22 0.09
N PHE A 29 -26.27 -25.64 0.71
CA PHE A 29 -25.20 -26.37 0.00
C PHE A 29 -24.39 -27.16 1.05
N SER A 30 -25.03 -28.16 1.65
CA SER A 30 -24.30 -29.25 2.32
C SER A 30 -23.83 -30.22 1.24
N GLY A 31 -22.81 -29.78 0.51
CA GLY A 31 -22.00 -30.61 -0.39
C GLY A 31 -20.62 -30.74 0.23
N CYS A 32 -20.49 -31.61 1.23
CA CYS A 32 -19.18 -32.07 1.67
C CYS A 32 -18.60 -32.91 0.53
N ALA A 33 -17.88 -32.27 -0.38
CA ALA A 33 -17.02 -32.97 -1.32
C ALA A 33 -15.82 -33.47 -0.51
N THR A 34 -15.84 -34.73 -0.12
CA THR A 34 -14.65 -35.49 0.25
C THR A 34 -13.76 -35.59 -0.99
N LEU A 35 -12.94 -34.56 -1.22
CA LEU A 35 -11.77 -34.67 -2.10
C LEU A 35 -10.69 -35.46 -1.36
N SER A 36 -10.78 -36.78 -1.48
CA SER A 36 -9.61 -37.64 -1.48
C SER A 36 -8.79 -37.30 -2.73
N GLY A 37 -7.78 -36.46 -2.57
CA GLY A 37 -6.84 -36.07 -3.61
C GLY A 37 -5.43 -36.46 -3.23
N ASN A 38 -5.07 -37.73 -3.46
CA ASN A 38 -3.68 -38.15 -3.56
C ASN A 38 -3.11 -37.59 -4.87
N GLY A 39 -2.18 -36.63 -4.77
CA GLY A 39 -1.44 -36.07 -5.90
C GLY A 39 -1.20 -34.57 -5.74
N ALA A 40 -0.18 -34.19 -4.97
CA ALA A 40 0.32 -32.81 -4.97
C ALA A 40 0.92 -32.51 -6.35
N ASP A 41 0.11 -31.87 -7.19
CA ASP A 41 0.39 -31.58 -8.58
C ASP A 41 1.51 -30.53 -8.68
N SER A 42 2.66 -30.88 -9.26
CA SER A 42 3.80 -29.96 -9.38
C SER A 42 3.50 -28.73 -10.25
N THR A 43 2.41 -28.79 -11.02
CA THR A 43 1.94 -27.73 -11.92
C THR A 43 1.17 -26.61 -11.21
N SER A 44 0.46 -26.89 -10.10
CA SER A 44 -0.21 -25.86 -9.30
C SER A 44 0.80 -24.98 -8.59
N ASN A 45 1.80 -25.58 -7.94
CA ASN A 45 2.88 -24.86 -7.27
C ASN A 45 3.68 -23.95 -8.20
N LEU A 46 3.89 -24.35 -9.46
CA LEU A 46 4.55 -23.52 -10.47
C LEU A 46 3.70 -22.33 -10.89
N THR A 47 2.39 -22.55 -11.04
CA THR A 47 1.44 -21.51 -11.41
C THR A 47 1.28 -20.49 -10.29
N ASP A 48 1.14 -20.94 -9.05
CA ASP A 48 1.03 -20.09 -7.86
C ASP A 48 2.29 -19.24 -7.68
N LYS A 49 3.48 -19.85 -7.83
CA LYS A 49 4.75 -19.12 -7.79
C LYS A 49 4.84 -18.06 -8.89
N LYS A 50 4.41 -18.38 -10.11
CA LYS A 50 4.41 -17.43 -11.23
C LYS A 50 3.48 -16.24 -10.96
N VAL A 51 2.27 -16.50 -10.46
CA VAL A 51 1.30 -15.45 -10.11
C VAL A 51 1.83 -14.55 -8.98
N ALA A 52 2.49 -15.13 -7.98
CA ALA A 52 3.09 -14.35 -6.90
C ALA A 52 4.23 -13.44 -7.39
N ILE A 53 5.12 -13.95 -8.25
CA ILE A 53 6.19 -13.17 -8.87
C ILE A 53 5.60 -12.03 -9.72
N GLU A 54 4.59 -12.33 -10.53
CA GLU A 54 3.94 -11.34 -11.39
C GLU A 54 3.29 -10.22 -10.56
N THR A 55 2.57 -10.59 -9.50
CA THR A 55 1.94 -9.64 -8.58
C THR A 55 2.97 -8.67 -7.97
N VAL A 56 4.13 -9.19 -7.59
CA VAL A 56 5.23 -8.38 -7.06
C VAL A 56 5.84 -7.48 -8.14
N ASN A 57 6.07 -8.01 -9.35
CA ASN A 57 6.58 -7.22 -10.46
C ASN A 57 5.65 -6.06 -10.80
N THR A 58 4.34 -6.32 -10.92
CA THR A 58 3.32 -5.29 -11.14
C THR A 58 3.34 -4.22 -10.04
N ARG A 59 3.54 -4.62 -8.77
CA ARG A 59 3.63 -3.66 -7.66
C ARG A 59 4.85 -2.74 -7.80
N ILE A 60 6.00 -3.28 -8.21
CA ILE A 60 7.22 -2.50 -8.45
C ILE A 60 7.05 -1.57 -9.67
N GLU A 61 6.43 -2.04 -10.74
CA GLU A 61 6.13 -1.24 -11.93
C GLU A 61 5.20 -0.07 -11.61
N LYS A 62 4.09 -0.33 -10.91
CA LYS A 62 3.17 0.73 -10.44
C LYS A 62 3.88 1.74 -9.55
N SER A 63 4.74 1.27 -8.64
CA SER A 63 5.55 2.17 -7.80
C SER A 63 6.51 3.03 -8.63
N THR A 64 7.09 2.47 -9.69
CA THR A 64 7.96 3.21 -10.63
C THR A 64 7.18 4.30 -11.36
N ILE A 65 5.99 3.97 -11.87
CA ILE A 65 5.08 4.92 -12.56
C ILE A 65 4.68 6.07 -11.63
N VAL A 66 4.23 5.74 -10.40
CA VAL A 66 3.86 6.75 -9.40
C VAL A 66 5.02 7.69 -9.12
N LEU A 67 6.24 7.15 -8.98
CA LEU A 67 7.42 7.95 -8.72
C LEU A 67 7.75 8.87 -9.89
N GLU A 68 7.70 8.35 -11.12
CA GLU A 68 7.94 9.13 -12.34
C GLU A 68 6.95 10.30 -12.46
N GLU A 69 5.66 10.02 -12.35
CA GLU A 69 4.60 11.01 -12.51
C GLU A 69 4.64 12.09 -11.42
N MET A 70 4.90 11.70 -10.16
CA MET A 70 4.98 12.63 -9.04
C MET A 70 6.24 13.48 -9.04
N ILE A 71 7.21 13.21 -9.92
CA ILE A 71 8.42 14.02 -10.05
C ILE A 71 8.34 14.88 -11.32
N GLN A 72 7.68 14.41 -12.38
CA GLN A 72 7.46 15.17 -13.61
C GLN A 72 6.29 16.17 -13.53
N SER A 73 5.36 16.04 -12.58
CA SER A 73 4.17 16.91 -12.47
C SER A 73 4.51 18.34 -12.00
N SER A 74 4.40 19.36 -12.86
CA SER A 74 4.82 20.75 -12.57
C SER A 74 4.27 21.35 -11.26
N ASP A 75 3.00 21.11 -10.94
CA ASP A 75 2.31 21.85 -9.87
C ASP A 75 2.27 21.11 -8.53
N LYS A 76 2.55 19.80 -8.55
CA LYS A 76 2.40 18.89 -7.40
C LYS A 76 3.63 18.01 -7.18
N ALA A 77 4.73 18.30 -7.90
CA ALA A 77 5.93 17.50 -7.84
C ALA A 77 6.59 17.53 -6.47
N ILE A 78 7.28 16.43 -6.17
CA ILE A 78 8.26 16.41 -5.09
C ILE A 78 9.43 17.31 -5.50
N PRO A 79 9.78 18.34 -4.72
CA PRO A 79 10.89 19.22 -5.05
C PRO A 79 12.18 18.43 -5.24
N SER A 80 12.94 18.72 -6.29
CA SER A 80 14.21 18.01 -6.57
C SER A 80 15.22 18.16 -5.43
N SER A 81 15.18 19.26 -4.68
CA SER A 81 15.98 19.46 -3.46
C SER A 81 15.64 18.47 -2.35
N LEU A 82 14.36 18.15 -2.18
CA LEU A 82 13.91 17.17 -1.19
C LEU A 82 14.31 15.75 -1.61
N LEU A 83 14.19 15.41 -2.90
CA LEU A 83 14.65 14.11 -3.42
C LEU A 83 16.17 13.94 -3.26
N ARG A 84 16.96 14.98 -3.55
CA ARG A 84 18.43 14.95 -3.34
C ARG A 84 18.81 14.74 -1.87
N ALA A 85 18.00 15.25 -0.95
CA ALA A 85 18.18 15.09 0.50
C ALA A 85 17.52 13.82 1.06
N ALA A 86 16.84 13.03 0.22
CA ALA A 86 16.17 11.82 0.66
C ALA A 86 17.20 10.72 0.98
N GLU A 87 17.09 10.14 2.16
CA GLU A 87 17.87 8.98 2.61
C GLU A 87 17.05 7.70 2.53
N ALA A 88 15.71 7.79 2.44
CA ALA A 88 14.85 6.66 2.13
C ALA A 88 13.52 7.12 1.50
N LEU A 89 12.89 6.19 0.77
CA LEU A 89 11.62 6.37 0.10
C LEU A 89 10.70 5.19 0.39
N ILE A 90 9.44 5.48 0.63
CA ILE A 90 8.37 4.49 0.62
C ILE A 90 7.35 4.90 -0.44
N VAL A 91 7.02 4.01 -1.35
CA VAL A 91 6.06 4.25 -2.43
C VAL A 91 4.96 3.22 -2.31
N ILE A 92 3.72 3.71 -2.17
CA ILE A 92 2.52 2.89 -2.01
C ILE A 92 1.56 3.33 -3.12
N PRO A 93 1.61 2.66 -4.29
CA PRO A 93 0.61 2.87 -5.33
C PRO A 93 -0.76 2.38 -4.86
N ASP A 94 -1.82 2.92 -5.44
CA ASP A 94 -3.17 2.36 -5.35
C ASP A 94 -3.68 2.18 -3.91
N MET A 95 -3.30 3.07 -2.98
CA MET A 95 -3.72 2.92 -1.59
C MET A 95 -5.22 3.12 -1.48
N PHE A 96 -5.89 2.08 -1.01
CA PHE A 96 -7.33 2.04 -0.86
C PHE A 96 -7.75 2.63 0.48
N LYS A 97 -8.67 3.59 0.44
CA LYS A 97 -9.29 4.22 1.60
C LYS A 97 -10.78 3.94 1.56
N ILE A 98 -11.31 3.37 2.64
CA ILE A 98 -12.76 3.14 2.81
C ILE A 98 -13.22 3.70 4.14
N GLY A 99 -14.35 4.39 4.18
CA GLY A 99 -14.92 4.83 5.46
C GLY A 99 -16.19 5.67 5.35
N PHE A 100 -16.88 5.78 6.48
CA PHE A 100 -17.94 6.74 6.77
C PHE A 100 -17.69 7.25 8.20
N GLY A 101 -16.97 8.36 8.35
CA GLY A 101 -16.52 8.87 9.65
C GLY A 101 -15.31 8.12 10.23
N ILE A 102 -15.43 6.80 10.37
CA ILE A 102 -14.34 5.87 10.68
C ILE A 102 -14.07 5.03 9.44
N GLY A 103 -12.80 4.90 9.08
CA GLY A 103 -12.37 4.16 7.90
C GLY A 103 -11.12 3.34 8.12
N ALA A 104 -10.77 2.56 7.12
CA ALA A 104 -9.51 1.84 7.02
C ALA A 104 -8.78 2.27 5.75
N ASN A 105 -7.47 2.42 5.87
CA ASN A 105 -6.56 2.53 4.75
C ASN A 105 -5.83 1.20 4.61
N LEU A 106 -5.67 0.72 3.38
CA LEU A 106 -4.91 -0.48 3.05
C LEU A 106 -4.14 -0.22 1.76
N GLY A 107 -2.85 -0.54 1.76
CA GLY A 107 -2.01 -0.41 0.59
C GLY A 107 -0.83 -1.35 0.64
N GLN A 108 -0.24 -1.58 -0.51
CA GLN A 108 0.99 -2.35 -0.64
C GLN A 108 1.97 -1.55 -1.47
N GLY A 109 3.25 -1.68 -1.15
CA GLY A 109 4.26 -0.85 -1.79
C GLY A 109 5.67 -1.40 -1.68
N ILE A 110 6.60 -0.48 -1.86
CA ILE A 110 8.03 -0.71 -1.74
C ILE A 110 8.66 0.30 -0.78
N ALA A 111 9.72 -0.12 -0.11
CA ALA A 111 10.62 0.74 0.66
C ALA A 111 12.05 0.59 0.11
N MET A 112 12.77 1.71 0.01
CA MET A 112 14.15 1.75 -0.47
C MET A 112 14.96 2.73 0.35
N VAL A 113 16.24 2.42 0.56
CA VAL A 113 17.18 3.30 1.26
C VAL A 113 18.28 3.74 0.32
N ARG A 114 18.71 4.98 0.47
CA ARG A 114 19.86 5.52 -0.24
C ARG A 114 21.13 5.01 0.42
N GLN A 115 22.06 4.54 -0.39
CA GLN A 115 23.38 4.07 0.03
C GLN A 115 24.35 5.26 0.20
N ASP A 116 25.50 4.99 0.79
CA ASP A 116 26.55 6.00 1.01
C ASP A 116 27.14 6.52 -0.31
N ASP A 117 27.15 5.68 -1.36
CA ASP A 117 27.55 6.06 -2.73
C ASP A 117 26.43 6.77 -3.52
N ARG A 118 25.35 7.18 -2.85
CA ARG A 118 24.15 7.82 -3.40
C ARG A 118 23.29 6.93 -4.31
N THR A 119 23.64 5.67 -4.51
CA THR A 119 22.77 4.70 -5.20
C THR A 119 21.60 4.27 -4.32
N TRP A 120 20.59 3.63 -4.91
CA TRP A 120 19.44 3.12 -4.17
C TRP A 120 19.55 1.62 -3.90
N SER A 121 19.09 1.18 -2.73
CA SER A 121 19.01 -0.24 -2.36
C SER A 121 18.06 -1.02 -3.26
N SER A 122 18.09 -2.34 -3.21
CA SER A 122 16.99 -3.16 -3.73
C SER A 122 15.70 -2.89 -2.92
N PRO A 123 14.51 -3.02 -3.54
CA PRO A 123 13.25 -2.70 -2.87
C PRO A 123 12.89 -3.76 -1.84
N VAL A 124 12.46 -3.32 -0.66
CA VAL A 124 11.79 -4.14 0.33
C VAL A 124 10.30 -4.04 0.09
N MET A 125 9.64 -5.18 -0.07
CA MET A 125 8.20 -5.23 -0.21
C MET A 125 7.55 -4.94 1.15
N ILE A 126 6.55 -4.05 1.15
CA ILE A 126 5.84 -3.65 2.35
C ILE A 126 4.33 -3.68 2.13
N SER A 127 3.60 -3.75 3.25
CA SER A 127 2.19 -3.40 3.36
C SER A 127 2.03 -2.21 4.30
N MET A 128 0.97 -1.44 4.10
CA MET A 128 0.58 -0.38 5.01
C MET A 128 -0.92 -0.49 5.31
N GLY A 129 -1.27 -0.38 6.59
CA GLY A 129 -2.65 -0.44 7.02
C GLY A 129 -2.89 0.35 8.30
N GLY A 130 -4.08 0.90 8.45
CA GLY A 130 -4.45 1.59 9.68
C GLY A 130 -5.85 2.18 9.65
N GLY A 131 -6.33 2.53 10.85
CA GLY A 131 -7.57 3.28 10.99
C GLY A 131 -7.40 4.71 10.48
N SER A 132 -8.43 5.25 9.85
CA SER A 132 -8.51 6.65 9.45
C SER A 132 -9.74 7.30 10.05
N LEU A 133 -9.61 8.53 10.53
CA LEU A 133 -10.74 9.37 10.92
C LEU A 133 -10.95 10.41 9.83
N GLY A 134 -12.15 10.45 9.24
CA GLY A 134 -12.43 11.38 8.15
C GLY A 134 -13.90 11.48 7.79
N LEU A 135 -14.32 12.70 7.41
CA LEU A 135 -15.68 13.02 6.92
C LEU A 135 -15.94 12.53 5.49
N GLN A 136 -15.02 11.73 4.92
CA GLN A 136 -15.18 11.21 3.57
C GLN A 136 -16.04 9.94 3.62
N ILE A 137 -17.05 9.93 2.76
CA ILE A 137 -17.94 8.79 2.53
C ILE A 137 -17.52 8.18 1.21
N GLY A 138 -17.11 6.91 1.23
CA GLY A 138 -16.88 6.14 0.02
C GLY A 138 -15.53 5.43 -0.03
N ALA A 139 -15.24 4.89 -1.21
CA ALA A 139 -13.98 4.24 -1.55
C ALA A 139 -13.14 5.19 -2.41
N LYS A 140 -11.89 5.42 -2.01
CA LYS A 140 -10.96 6.23 -2.78
C LYS A 140 -9.60 5.54 -2.89
N GLU A 141 -9.06 5.54 -4.09
CA GLU A 141 -7.70 5.14 -4.37
C GLU A 141 -6.78 6.37 -4.37
N THR A 142 -5.59 6.24 -3.78
CA THR A 142 -4.60 7.32 -3.79
C THR A 142 -3.19 6.76 -3.75
N ASP A 143 -2.33 7.32 -4.58
CA ASP A 143 -0.91 7.04 -4.50
C ASP A 143 -0.27 7.85 -3.37
N ILE A 144 0.67 7.24 -2.66
CA ILE A 144 1.45 7.88 -1.58
C ILE A 144 2.94 7.65 -1.79
N ILE A 145 3.71 8.72 -1.64
CA ILE A 145 5.17 8.67 -1.48
C ILE A 145 5.53 9.28 -0.13
N LEU A 146 6.25 8.52 0.69
CA LEU A 146 6.89 9.03 1.90
C LEU A 146 8.38 9.23 1.61
N VAL A 147 8.87 10.44 1.88
CA VAL A 147 10.27 10.83 1.70
C VAL A 147 10.89 11.05 3.07
N PHE A 148 11.89 10.24 3.39
CA PHE A 148 12.61 10.32 4.65
C PHE A 148 13.94 11.03 4.41
N LYS A 149 14.24 12.04 5.21
CA LYS A 149 15.52 12.76 5.18
C LYS A 149 16.61 12.11 6.04
N ASN A 150 16.25 11.14 6.87
CA ASN A 150 17.16 10.42 7.75
C ASN A 150 16.80 8.93 7.76
N ARG A 151 17.84 8.07 7.75
CA ARG A 151 17.69 6.61 7.84
C ARG A 151 17.08 6.15 9.18
N GLN A 152 17.23 6.93 10.25
CA GLN A 152 16.66 6.64 11.57
C GLN A 152 15.15 6.38 11.51
N GLY A 153 14.43 7.08 10.62
CA GLY A 153 12.99 6.88 10.42
C GLY A 153 12.58 5.49 9.91
N LEU A 154 13.53 4.67 9.43
CA LEU A 154 13.29 3.30 8.96
C LEU A 154 13.90 2.22 9.87
N GLU A 155 14.55 2.58 10.98
CA GLU A 155 15.20 1.58 11.87
C GLU A 155 14.23 0.51 12.34
N ASN A 156 13.02 0.91 12.74
CA ASN A 156 11.98 -0.03 13.16
C ASN A 156 11.50 -0.92 11.99
N LEU A 157 11.50 -0.41 10.75
CA LEU A 157 11.14 -1.21 9.59
C LEU A 157 12.15 -2.34 9.32
N VAL A 158 13.43 -2.13 9.67
CA VAL A 158 14.46 -3.20 9.61
C VAL A 158 14.09 -4.37 10.53
N THR A 159 13.44 -4.08 11.66
CA THR A 159 12.97 -5.10 12.61
C THR A 159 11.59 -5.69 12.27
N GLY A 160 10.97 -5.25 11.18
CA GLY A 160 9.78 -5.88 10.59
C GLY A 160 8.55 -4.96 10.50
N SER A 161 8.44 -3.91 11.32
CA SER A 161 7.34 -2.96 11.21
C SER A 161 7.63 -1.61 11.84
N MET A 162 6.95 -0.57 11.37
CA MET A 162 6.97 0.77 11.97
C MET A 162 5.57 1.37 11.98
N THR A 163 5.27 2.20 12.97
CA THR A 163 4.00 2.95 13.03
C THR A 163 4.28 4.41 12.76
N LEU A 164 3.56 4.99 11.81
CA LEU A 164 3.60 6.43 11.53
C LEU A 164 2.93 7.19 12.69
N SER A 165 3.74 7.64 13.65
CA SER A 165 3.30 8.44 14.80
C SER A 165 3.74 9.91 14.65
N ALA A 166 3.22 10.77 15.52
CA ALA A 166 3.63 12.18 15.58
C ALA A 166 5.10 12.33 16.03
N ASP A 167 5.63 11.33 16.74
CA ASP A 167 6.99 11.35 17.30
C ASP A 167 8.06 11.07 16.23
N LEU A 168 7.69 10.53 15.07
CA LEU A 168 8.59 10.34 13.92
C LEU A 168 8.80 11.62 13.08
N GLY A 169 8.39 12.79 13.59
CA GLY A 169 8.59 14.06 12.90
C GLY A 169 7.85 14.19 11.56
N ILE A 170 6.73 13.48 11.39
CA ILE A 170 5.85 13.62 10.22
C ILE A 170 5.28 15.05 10.26
N ALA A 171 5.71 15.90 9.33
CA ALA A 171 5.16 17.25 9.24
C ALA A 171 3.63 17.15 9.11
N ALA A 172 2.90 17.99 9.83
CA ALA A 172 1.47 18.23 9.64
C ALA A 172 1.24 19.75 9.58
N GLY A 173 1.52 20.40 8.44
CA GLY A 173 1.34 21.85 8.32
C GLY A 173 1.78 22.43 6.97
N PRO A 174 1.22 23.58 6.54
CA PRO A 174 1.41 24.12 5.20
C PRO A 174 2.85 24.62 5.03
N VAL A 175 3.59 24.05 4.09
CA VAL A 175 4.72 24.77 3.50
C VAL A 175 4.13 25.63 2.40
N GLY A 176 4.21 26.95 2.60
CA GLY A 176 3.68 27.93 1.68
C GLY A 176 4.16 27.66 0.25
N VAL A 177 3.29 28.00 -0.70
CA VAL A 177 3.63 28.28 -2.09
C VAL A 177 5.02 28.91 -2.12
N ALA A 178 5.94 28.30 -2.86
CA ALA A 178 7.27 28.83 -3.08
C ALA A 178 7.15 30.22 -3.72
N THR A 179 7.02 31.25 -2.90
CA THR A 179 7.20 32.63 -3.33
C THR A 179 8.67 32.79 -3.63
N GLU A 180 8.94 33.15 -4.87
CA GLU A 180 10.23 33.47 -5.46
C GLU A 180 11.06 34.43 -4.58
N ALA A 181 11.77 33.89 -3.60
CA ALA A 181 12.79 34.59 -2.84
C ALA A 181 13.66 33.57 -2.08
N GLY A 182 14.77 33.16 -2.69
CA GLY A 182 15.84 32.40 -2.03
C GLY A 182 15.43 31.00 -1.55
N ALA A 183 15.75 29.99 -2.34
CA ALA A 183 15.52 28.58 -2.02
C ALA A 183 16.39 28.14 -0.82
N ASP A 184 15.96 28.48 0.40
CA ASP A 184 16.49 27.91 1.65
C ASP A 184 15.44 27.90 2.78
N SER A 185 14.15 27.83 2.42
CA SER A 185 13.04 27.65 3.36
C SER A 185 12.94 26.19 3.85
N GLN A 186 13.95 25.80 4.62
CA GLN A 186 13.94 24.83 5.71
C GLN A 186 12.90 23.70 5.61
N PHE A 187 13.27 22.63 4.91
CA PHE A 187 12.65 21.32 5.08
C PHE A 187 12.96 20.78 6.51
N ASN A 188 12.19 21.21 7.52
CA ASN A 188 12.44 20.93 8.94
C ASN A 188 11.87 19.60 9.47
N SER A 189 11.24 18.80 8.62
CA SER A 189 10.61 17.54 9.03
C SER A 189 11.48 16.36 8.65
N GLU A 190 11.41 15.28 9.43
CA GLU A 190 12.17 14.06 9.16
C GLU A 190 11.52 13.23 8.05
N ILE A 191 10.18 13.32 7.94
CA ILE A 191 9.37 12.58 6.98
C ILE A 191 8.39 13.52 6.28
N TYR A 192 8.40 13.50 4.96
CA TYR A 192 7.43 14.18 4.09
C TYR A 192 6.50 13.16 3.44
N SER A 193 5.23 13.52 3.28
CA SER A 193 4.24 12.67 2.60
C SER A 193 3.65 13.41 1.41
N TYR A 194 3.66 12.78 0.24
CA TYR A 194 3.12 13.31 -1.00
C TYR A 194 2.10 12.35 -1.58
N SER A 195 1.05 12.89 -2.22
CA SER A 195 0.11 12.10 -3.02
C SER A 195 -0.01 12.68 -4.40
N ARG A 196 -0.15 11.82 -5.40
CA ARG A 196 -0.32 12.23 -6.80
C ARG A 196 -1.47 13.22 -6.98
N SER A 197 -2.61 12.97 -6.32
CA SER A 197 -3.81 13.82 -6.49
C SER A 197 -3.75 15.17 -5.75
N LYS A 198 -3.04 15.26 -4.61
CA LYS A 198 -3.06 16.45 -3.74
C LYS A 198 -1.71 17.18 -3.59
N GLY A 199 -0.61 16.62 -4.08
CA GLY A 199 0.74 17.14 -3.81
C GLY A 199 1.21 16.82 -2.39
N LEU A 200 2.05 17.68 -1.80
CA LEU A 200 2.52 17.55 -0.42
C LEU A 200 1.32 17.58 0.53
N PHE A 201 1.13 16.49 1.26
CA PHE A 201 0.08 16.41 2.27
C PHE A 201 0.65 15.78 3.54
N ALA A 202 0.62 16.60 4.57
CA ALA A 202 1.18 16.34 5.87
C ALA A 202 -0.06 16.26 6.78
N GLY A 203 -0.73 15.09 6.74
CA GLY A 203 -2.13 14.96 7.13
C GLY A 203 -2.40 13.91 8.20
N VAL A 204 -3.28 14.24 9.14
CA VAL A 204 -3.88 13.36 10.17
C VAL A 204 -4.30 11.98 9.66
N SER A 205 -4.55 11.81 8.36
CA SER A 205 -4.92 10.54 7.74
C SER A 205 -3.83 9.48 7.70
N LEU A 206 -2.55 9.84 7.93
CA LEU A 206 -1.44 8.87 7.98
C LEU A 206 -1.01 8.51 9.40
N LYS A 207 -1.45 9.29 10.39
CA LYS A 207 -1.12 9.01 11.80
C LYS A 207 -1.81 7.72 12.23
N GLY A 208 -1.06 6.85 12.89
CA GLY A 208 -1.56 5.55 13.36
C GLY A 208 -1.59 4.46 12.29
N GLN A 209 -1.02 4.71 11.11
CA GLN A 209 -0.81 3.66 10.12
C GLN A 209 0.42 2.84 10.45
N LYS A 210 0.28 1.52 10.38
CA LYS A 210 1.36 0.56 10.51
C LYS A 210 1.88 0.22 9.13
N ILE A 211 3.19 0.30 8.96
CA ILE A 211 3.92 -0.21 7.79
C ILE A 211 4.60 -1.49 8.24
N GLU A 212 4.37 -2.57 7.51
CA GLU A 212 4.91 -3.89 7.82
C GLU A 212 5.66 -4.44 6.62
N VAL A 213 6.69 -5.23 6.89
CA VAL A 213 7.43 -5.94 5.86
C VAL A 213 6.56 -7.07 5.32
N ASP A 214 6.38 -7.12 4.01
CA ASP A 214 5.66 -8.18 3.32
C ASP A 214 6.65 -9.32 3.02
N GLU A 215 6.87 -10.19 4.00
CA GLU A 215 7.81 -11.32 3.91
C GLU A 215 7.48 -12.25 2.73
N SER A 216 6.18 -12.44 2.44
CA SER A 216 5.72 -13.30 1.35
C SER A 216 6.06 -12.71 -0.03
N ALA A 217 5.90 -11.39 -0.19
CA ALA A 217 6.30 -10.69 -1.40
C ALA A 217 7.82 -10.60 -1.52
N ASN A 218 8.54 -10.41 -0.41
CA ASN A 218 10.01 -10.47 -0.42
C ASN A 218 10.51 -11.88 -0.82
N LEU A 219 9.91 -12.94 -0.29
CA LEU A 219 10.23 -14.31 -0.70
C LEU A 219 9.99 -14.51 -2.20
N SER A 220 8.89 -13.97 -2.72
CA SER A 220 8.57 -14.03 -4.15
C SER A 220 9.57 -13.25 -5.01
N LEU A 221 10.00 -12.07 -4.56
CA LEU A 221 10.97 -11.22 -5.25
C LEU A 221 12.38 -11.83 -5.26
N TYR A 222 12.83 -12.31 -4.10
CA TYR A 222 14.22 -12.75 -3.89
C TYR A 222 14.41 -14.26 -4.04
N GLY A 223 13.32 -15.04 -4.12
CA GLY A 223 13.35 -16.49 -4.24
C GLY A 223 13.78 -17.24 -2.97
N LYS A 224 14.04 -16.51 -1.88
CA LYS A 224 14.48 -17.04 -0.58
C LYS A 224 14.09 -16.08 0.55
N VAL A 225 14.04 -16.59 1.78
CA VAL A 225 13.88 -15.75 2.98
C VAL A 225 15.14 -14.92 3.15
N VAL A 226 14.98 -13.60 3.31
CA VAL A 226 16.05 -12.61 3.36
C VAL A 226 15.75 -11.59 4.45
N ASN A 227 16.80 -11.16 5.15
CA ASN A 227 16.66 -10.09 6.13
C ASN A 227 16.54 -8.75 5.41
N VAL A 228 15.70 -7.87 5.96
CA VAL A 228 15.50 -6.49 5.47
C VAL A 228 16.82 -5.72 5.44
N ALA A 229 17.65 -5.89 6.48
CA ALA A 229 18.98 -5.28 6.55
C ALA A 229 19.87 -5.69 5.36
N ASP A 230 19.84 -6.95 4.94
CA ASP A 230 20.65 -7.44 3.83
C ASP A 230 20.14 -6.93 2.48
N ILE A 231 18.82 -6.79 2.32
CA ILE A 231 18.22 -6.16 1.14
C ILE A 231 18.65 -4.70 1.05
N PHE A 232 18.49 -3.95 2.14
CA PHE A 232 18.86 -2.54 2.22
C PHE A 232 20.35 -2.30 2.01
N ALA A 233 21.21 -3.23 2.44
CA ALA A 233 22.65 -3.18 2.18
C ALA A 233 23.06 -3.70 0.79
N ASN A 234 22.11 -3.97 -0.12
CA ASN A 234 22.35 -4.53 -1.46
C ASN A 234 23.14 -5.87 -1.44
N ARG A 235 23.06 -6.65 -0.36
CA ARG A 235 23.73 -7.96 -0.23
C ARG A 235 22.93 -9.10 -0.86
N VAL A 236 21.79 -8.80 -1.45
CA VAL A 236 20.84 -9.76 -2.03
C VAL A 236 20.47 -9.32 -3.44
N SER A 237 20.41 -10.29 -4.37
CA SER A 237 19.94 -10.09 -5.73
C SER A 237 18.50 -10.57 -5.88
N ALA A 238 17.65 -9.73 -6.48
CA ALA A 238 16.29 -10.10 -6.83
C ALA A 238 16.27 -11.09 -8.01
N THR A 239 15.23 -11.92 -8.07
CA THR A 239 14.98 -12.83 -9.21
C THR A 239 14.57 -12.02 -10.45
N SER A 240 13.75 -10.98 -10.26
CA SER A 240 13.27 -10.09 -11.32
C SER A 240 14.19 -8.89 -11.55
N LEU A 241 15.43 -9.14 -12.01
CA LEU A 241 16.44 -8.09 -12.16
C LEU A 241 16.00 -6.93 -13.07
N ASN A 242 15.29 -7.20 -14.16
CA ASN A 242 14.88 -6.16 -15.12
C ASN A 242 13.97 -5.11 -14.47
N VAL A 243 12.97 -5.54 -13.71
CA VAL A 243 11.99 -4.65 -13.07
C VAL A 243 12.66 -3.83 -11.97
N VAL A 244 13.51 -4.46 -11.15
CA VAL A 244 14.27 -3.76 -10.09
C VAL A 244 15.27 -2.76 -10.68
N ASN A 245 15.97 -3.13 -11.75
CA ASN A 245 16.92 -2.25 -12.41
C ASN A 245 16.22 -1.05 -13.08
N ASN A 246 15.02 -1.25 -13.65
CA ASN A 246 14.22 -0.16 -14.18
C ASN A 246 13.89 0.88 -13.09
N LEU A 247 13.35 0.42 -11.96
CA LEU A 247 13.08 1.27 -10.80
C LEU A 247 14.33 2.03 -10.31
N LYS A 248 15.45 1.33 -10.14
CA LYS A 248 16.73 1.95 -9.72
C LYS A 248 17.22 2.98 -10.74
N ASN A 249 17.06 2.71 -12.03
CA ASN A 249 17.44 3.65 -13.09
C ASN A 249 16.60 4.91 -13.06
N GLU A 250 15.28 4.80 -12.88
CA GLU A 250 14.41 5.97 -12.75
C GLU A 250 14.79 6.80 -11.51
N LEU A 251 14.94 6.15 -10.35
CA LEU A 251 15.37 6.84 -9.14
C LEU A 251 16.71 7.57 -9.29
N ARG A 252 17.67 6.99 -10.03
CA ARG A 252 18.96 7.63 -10.31
C ARG A 252 18.82 8.88 -11.19
N LYS A 253 17.92 8.87 -12.17
CA LYS A 253 17.66 10.07 -13.01
C LYS A 253 17.05 11.20 -12.18
N LEU A 254 16.19 10.83 -11.25
CA LEU A 254 15.35 11.77 -10.51
C LEU A 254 16.01 12.30 -9.23
N SER A 255 16.98 11.57 -8.68
CA SER A 255 17.80 11.94 -7.54
C SER A 255 19.27 11.59 -7.78
N PRO A 256 20.01 12.38 -8.57
CA PRO A 256 21.45 12.20 -8.75
C PRO A 256 22.24 12.45 -7.45
#